data_AF-A0A7V5UE76-F1
#
_entry.id   AF-A0A7V5UE76-F1
#
_cell.length_a   1.000
_cell.length_b   1.000
_cell.length_c   1.000
_cell.angle_alpha   90.00
_cell.angle_beta   90.00
_cell.angle_gamma   90.00
#
_symmetry.space_group_name_H-M   'P 1'
#
loop_
_entity.id
_entity.type
_entity.pdbx_description
1 polymer ?
#
loop_
_entity_poly.entity_id
_entity_poly.type
_entity_poly.pdbx_seq_one_letter_code
_entity_poly.pdbx_strand_id
1 'polypeptide(L)'
;DVEPRIAMLSFSSFGSARHPFSEKVAKATRLVKEMRPDLNVDGEMQVDLAFDLDLRERVYNFSDLKGRANVLIFPSLEAGNIAYRLMARLGGAEAIGPILVGLEKAVHVLQRHCDVETIVRMSAIAAADAE
;
A
#
# COMPACT_ATOMS: atom_id res chain seq x y z
N ASP A 1 10.05 13.17 -8.27
CA ASP A 1 8.87 12.58 -7.61
C ASP A 1 8.53 11.22 -8.15
N VAL A 2 8.11 10.33 -7.25
CA VAL A 2 7.56 9.01 -7.61
C VAL A 2 6.04 9.16 -7.71
N GLU A 3 5.48 8.98 -8.90
CA GLU A 3 4.04 9.05 -9.10
C GLU A 3 3.35 7.86 -8.38
N PRO A 4 2.36 8.10 -7.51
CA PRO A 4 1.71 7.05 -6.75
C PRO A 4 0.79 6.21 -7.64
N ARG A 5 1.03 4.90 -7.67
CA ARG A 5 0.25 3.87 -8.36
C ARG A 5 -0.26 2.90 -7.31
N ILE A 6 -1.52 3.10 -6.92
CA ILE A 6 -2.10 2.59 -5.69
C ILE A 6 -2.94 1.35 -5.99
N ALA A 7 -2.58 0.22 -5.40
CA ALA A 7 -3.39 -1.00 -5.44
C ALA A 7 -4.11 -1.21 -4.09
N MET A 8 -5.44 -1.27 -4.14
CA MET A 8 -6.29 -1.63 -3.00
C MET A 8 -6.37 -3.16 -2.91
N LEU A 9 -5.58 -3.75 -2.00
CA LEU A 9 -5.34 -5.19 -1.96
C LEU A 9 -6.48 -5.98 -1.31
N SER A 10 -6.73 -7.16 -1.85
CA SER A 10 -7.66 -8.16 -1.34
C SER A 10 -7.20 -9.57 -1.73
N PHE A 11 -7.87 -10.60 -1.22
CA PHE A 11 -7.70 -11.97 -1.71
C PHE A 11 -8.53 -12.25 -2.97
N SER A 12 -9.40 -11.31 -3.37
CA SER A 12 -10.23 -11.35 -4.58
C SER A 12 -9.76 -10.27 -5.55
N SER A 13 -10.01 -10.49 -6.84
CA SER A 13 -9.78 -9.52 -7.91
C SER A 13 -11.09 -9.21 -8.62
N PHE A 14 -11.58 -7.97 -8.47
CA PHE A 14 -12.76 -7.43 -9.16
C PHE A 14 -13.99 -8.36 -9.14
N GLY A 15 -14.33 -8.88 -7.96
CA GLY A 15 -15.48 -9.73 -7.74
C GLY A 15 -15.27 -11.23 -8.02
N SER A 16 -14.03 -11.68 -8.26
CA SER A 16 -13.73 -13.11 -8.47
C SER A 16 -14.16 -14.00 -7.30
N ALA A 17 -14.14 -13.47 -6.07
CA ALA A 17 -14.75 -14.09 -4.90
C ALA A 17 -15.66 -13.08 -4.17
N ARG A 18 -16.97 -13.39 -4.10
CA ARG A 18 -17.94 -12.61 -3.33
C ARG A 18 -17.82 -12.92 -1.86
N HIS A 19 -17.37 -11.95 -1.07
CA HIS A 19 -17.18 -12.08 0.36
C HIS A 19 -17.22 -10.70 1.02
N PRO A 20 -17.71 -10.56 2.28
CA PRO A 20 -17.76 -9.27 2.96
C PRO A 20 -16.41 -8.52 3.00
N PHE A 21 -15.30 -9.26 3.07
CA PHE A 21 -13.96 -8.67 3.08
C PHE A 21 -13.50 -8.16 1.71
N SER A 22 -13.87 -8.81 0.60
CA SER A 22 -13.58 -8.28 -0.74
C SER A 22 -14.48 -7.09 -1.05
N GLU A 23 -15.75 -7.17 -0.69
CA GLU A 23 -16.72 -6.06 -0.83
C GLU A 23 -16.31 -4.81 -0.04
N LYS A 24 -15.72 -4.99 1.16
CA LYS A 24 -15.16 -3.89 1.95
C LYS A 24 -14.10 -3.11 1.15
N VAL A 25 -13.17 -3.82 0.50
CA VAL A 25 -12.09 -3.20 -0.28
C VAL A 25 -12.63 -2.59 -1.56
N ALA A 26 -13.58 -3.26 -2.23
CA ALA A 26 -14.27 -2.72 -3.40
C ALA A 26 -14.99 -1.40 -3.07
N LYS A 27 -15.69 -1.35 -1.94
CA LYS A 27 -16.33 -0.13 -1.43
C LYS A 27 -15.31 0.95 -1.11
N ALA A 28 -14.22 0.61 -0.42
CA ALA A 28 -13.15 1.56 -0.11
C ALA A 28 -12.54 2.17 -1.38
N THR A 29 -12.28 1.34 -2.40
CA THR A 29 -11.76 1.79 -3.70
C THR A 29 -12.70 2.78 -4.37
N ARG A 30 -14.01 2.50 -4.38
CA ARG A 30 -15.00 3.45 -4.93
C ARG A 30 -14.98 4.79 -4.20
N LEU A 31 -14.96 4.78 -2.87
CA LEU A 31 -14.89 6.00 -2.07
C LEU A 31 -13.63 6.83 -2.39
N VAL A 32 -12.47 6.19 -2.52
CA VAL A 32 -11.22 6.89 -2.88
C VAL A 32 -11.34 7.52 -4.26
N LYS A 33 -11.85 6.80 -5.26
CA LYS A 33 -12.04 7.34 -6.62
C LYS A 33 -13.03 8.50 -6.65
N GLU A 34 -14.08 8.45 -5.85
CA GLU A 34 -15.06 9.54 -5.72
C GLU A 34 -14.43 10.79 -5.07
N MET A 35 -13.64 10.61 -4.02
CA MET A 35 -13.02 11.72 -3.27
C MET A 35 -11.79 12.30 -3.97
N ARG A 36 -11.05 11.48 -4.71
CA ARG A 36 -9.76 11.78 -5.33
C ARG A 36 -9.65 11.13 -6.71
N PRO A 37 -10.44 11.59 -7.70
CA PRO A 37 -10.43 11.04 -9.05
C PRO A 37 -9.11 11.27 -9.81
N ASP A 38 -8.23 12.12 -9.28
CA ASP A 38 -6.90 12.41 -9.80
C ASP A 38 -5.86 11.31 -9.48
N LEU A 39 -6.15 10.43 -8.51
CA LEU A 39 -5.21 9.38 -8.12
C LEU A 39 -5.24 8.21 -9.10
N ASN A 40 -4.05 7.71 -9.46
CA ASN A 40 -3.89 6.43 -10.15
C ASN A 40 -4.08 5.28 -9.14
N VAL A 41 -5.34 4.91 -8.90
CA VAL A 41 -5.76 3.94 -7.89
C VAL A 41 -6.79 2.96 -8.43
N ASP A 42 -6.68 1.68 -8.06
CA ASP A 42 -7.72 0.70 -8.35
C ASP A 42 -7.75 -0.49 -7.39
N GLY A 43 -8.81 -1.28 -7.51
CA GLY A 43 -9.06 -2.51 -6.75
C GLY A 43 -10.56 -2.79 -6.58
N GLU A 44 -10.94 -3.81 -5.82
CA GLU A 44 -10.08 -4.70 -5.05
C GLU A 44 -9.31 -5.69 -5.94
N MET A 45 -8.04 -5.92 -5.63
CA MET A 45 -7.21 -6.84 -6.42
C MET A 45 -6.24 -7.66 -5.58
N GLN A 46 -5.88 -8.83 -6.09
CA GLN A 46 -4.80 -9.63 -5.54
C GLN A 46 -3.43 -9.02 -5.88
N VAL A 47 -2.43 -9.35 -5.06
CA VAL A 47 -1.09 -8.75 -5.14
C VAL A 47 -0.35 -9.08 -6.44
N ASP A 48 -0.57 -10.26 -6.98
CA ASP A 48 -0.06 -10.68 -8.29
C ASP A 48 -0.58 -9.73 -9.39
N LEU A 49 -1.88 -9.44 -9.41
CA LEU A 49 -2.48 -8.51 -10.37
C LEU A 49 -2.02 -7.06 -10.19
N ALA A 50 -1.64 -6.66 -8.98
CA ALA A 50 -1.07 -5.34 -8.72
C ALA A 50 0.28 -5.13 -9.43
N PHE A 51 1.07 -6.20 -9.58
CA PHE A 51 2.41 -6.18 -10.18
C PHE A 51 2.46 -6.67 -11.63
N ASP A 52 1.54 -7.55 -12.05
CA ASP A 52 1.48 -8.10 -13.40
C ASP A 52 0.66 -7.19 -14.34
N LEU A 53 1.35 -6.23 -14.94
CA LEU A 53 0.75 -5.29 -15.89
C LEU A 53 0.19 -6.00 -17.13
N ASP A 54 0.90 -7.00 -17.66
CA ASP A 54 0.51 -7.70 -18.88
C ASP A 54 -0.79 -8.49 -18.67
N LEU A 55 -0.91 -9.16 -17.52
CA LEU A 55 -2.16 -9.82 -17.12
C LEU A 55 -3.29 -8.82 -16.95
N ARG A 56 -3.03 -7.67 -16.30
CA ARG A 56 -4.05 -6.64 -16.09
C ARG A 56 -4.54 -6.05 -17.40
N GLU A 57 -3.65 -5.71 -18.32
CA GLU A 57 -4.02 -5.19 -19.65
C GLU A 57 -4.76 -6.22 -20.50
N ARG A 58 -4.47 -7.52 -20.33
CA ARG A 58 -5.12 -8.59 -21.10
C ARG A 58 -6.49 -8.99 -20.55
N VAL A 59 -6.62 -9.12 -19.23
CA VAL A 59 -7.80 -9.72 -18.58
C VAL A 59 -8.67 -8.67 -17.87
N TYR A 60 -8.05 -7.61 -17.38
CA TYR A 60 -8.69 -6.56 -16.58
C TYR A 60 -8.44 -5.18 -17.22
N ASN A 61 -8.61 -5.09 -18.54
CA ASN A 61 -8.32 -3.88 -19.33
C ASN A 61 -9.16 -2.65 -18.95
N PHE A 62 -10.24 -2.87 -18.19
CA PHE A 62 -11.06 -1.83 -17.57
C PHE A 62 -10.43 -1.22 -16.31
N SER A 63 -9.30 -1.77 -15.83
CA SER A 63 -8.63 -1.26 -14.65
C SER A 63 -8.08 0.15 -14.86
N ASP A 64 -8.34 1.01 -13.89
CA ASP A 64 -7.85 2.39 -13.88
C ASP A 64 -6.37 2.46 -13.49
N LEU A 65 -5.85 1.44 -12.80
CA LEU A 65 -4.45 1.39 -12.36
C LEU A 65 -3.53 1.27 -13.57
N LYS A 66 -2.73 2.31 -13.84
CA LYS A 66 -1.74 2.33 -14.92
C LYS A 66 -0.35 2.00 -14.40
N GLY A 67 0.35 1.08 -15.08
CA GLY A 67 1.69 0.63 -14.69
C GLY A 67 1.72 -0.23 -13.42
N ARG A 68 2.89 -0.73 -13.02
CA ARG A 68 3.02 -1.59 -11.83
C ARG A 68 2.77 -0.80 -10.54
N ALA A 69 1.99 -1.36 -9.62
CA ALA A 69 1.73 -0.72 -8.33
C ALA A 69 3.04 -0.44 -7.58
N ASN A 70 3.14 0.73 -6.95
CA ASN A 70 4.23 1.10 -6.03
C ASN A 70 3.71 1.55 -4.66
N VAL A 71 2.39 1.62 -4.48
CA VAL A 71 1.72 1.81 -3.19
C VAL A 71 0.73 0.67 -3.00
N LEU A 72 0.86 -0.05 -1.89
CA LEU A 72 0.02 -1.20 -1.56
C LEU A 72 -0.82 -0.88 -0.33
N ILE A 73 -2.14 -0.84 -0.49
CA ILE A 73 -3.07 -0.62 0.62
C ILE A 73 -3.65 -1.96 1.05
N PHE A 74 -3.26 -2.41 2.24
CA PHE A 74 -3.66 -3.70 2.77
C PHE A 74 -5.08 -3.67 3.37
N PRO A 75 -5.83 -4.78 3.29
CA PRO A 75 -7.22 -4.84 3.75
C PRO A 75 -7.36 -4.89 5.27
N SER A 76 -6.28 -5.17 6.00
CA SER A 76 -6.24 -5.24 7.46
C SER A 76 -4.81 -5.04 7.99
N LEU A 77 -4.71 -4.73 9.29
CA LEU A 77 -3.45 -4.65 10.00
C LEU A 77 -2.69 -5.98 9.98
N GLU A 78 -3.39 -7.10 10.11
CA GLU A 78 -2.79 -8.45 10.07
C GLU A 78 -2.09 -8.70 8.73
N ALA A 79 -2.78 -8.43 7.62
CA ALA A 79 -2.24 -8.62 6.28
C ALA A 79 -1.02 -7.72 6.03
N GLY A 80 -1.13 -6.44 6.40
CA GLY A 80 -0.02 -5.49 6.26
C GLY A 80 1.19 -5.89 7.10
N ASN A 81 0.97 -6.22 8.38
CA ASN A 81 2.05 -6.54 9.32
C ASN A 81 2.81 -7.81 8.91
N ILE A 82 2.09 -8.85 8.51
CA ILE A 82 2.68 -10.10 8.04
C ILE A 82 3.46 -9.84 6.74
N ALA A 83 2.86 -9.15 5.77
CA ALA A 83 3.46 -8.94 4.46
C ALA A 83 4.77 -8.15 4.51
N TYR A 84 4.81 -6.99 5.18
CA TYR A 84 6.05 -6.19 5.20
C TYR A 84 7.19 -6.93 5.92
N ARG A 85 6.88 -7.68 6.99
CA ARG A 85 7.89 -8.48 7.71
C ARG A 85 8.40 -9.63 6.86
N LEU A 86 7.52 -10.29 6.10
CA LEU A 86 7.93 -11.32 5.14
C LEU A 86 8.82 -10.73 4.03
N MET A 87 8.46 -9.57 3.47
CA MET A 87 9.30 -8.89 2.48
C MET A 87 10.67 -8.51 3.04
N ALA A 88 10.72 -8.01 4.28
CA ALA A 88 11.98 -7.70 4.94
C ALA A 88 12.85 -8.95 5.19
N ARG A 89 12.22 -10.04 5.63
CA ARG A 89 12.95 -11.26 6.04
C ARG A 89 13.35 -12.16 4.88
N LEU A 90 12.51 -12.28 3.87
CA LEU A 90 12.68 -13.20 2.73
C LEU A 90 13.05 -12.48 1.44
N GLY A 91 12.48 -11.29 1.21
CA GLY A 91 12.69 -10.53 -0.01
C GLY A 91 13.98 -9.71 -0.03
N GLY A 92 14.73 -9.68 1.08
CA GLY A 92 15.91 -8.82 1.23
C GLY A 92 15.58 -7.33 1.17
N ALA A 93 14.30 -6.98 1.28
CA ALA A 93 13.86 -5.59 1.27
C ALA A 93 14.22 -4.91 2.58
N GLU A 94 14.59 -3.65 2.50
CA GLU A 94 14.80 -2.85 3.69
C GLU A 94 13.47 -2.24 4.14
N ALA A 95 13.07 -2.53 5.37
CA ALA A 95 11.84 -2.01 5.95
C ALA A 95 12.14 -0.78 6.81
N ILE A 96 11.67 0.39 6.37
CA ILE A 96 11.73 1.63 7.14
C ILE A 96 10.34 1.90 7.73
N GLY A 97 10.26 2.08 9.04
CA GLY A 97 9.03 2.40 9.74
C GLY A 97 8.91 1.82 11.15
N PRO A 98 7.76 1.97 11.82
CA PRO A 98 6.52 2.56 11.28
C PRO A 98 6.58 4.09 11.16
N ILE A 99 6.16 4.61 10.00
CA ILE A 99 5.97 6.05 9.76
C ILE A 99 4.50 6.38 10.02
N LEU A 100 4.25 7.39 10.84
CA LEU A 100 2.89 7.88 11.10
C LEU A 100 2.58 9.02 10.14
N VAL A 101 1.38 9.03 9.59
CA VAL A 101 0.92 10.03 8.62
C VAL A 101 -0.39 10.66 9.11
N GLY A 102 -0.66 11.91 8.69
CA GLY A 102 -1.92 12.61 8.98
C GLY A 102 -2.00 13.28 10.36
N LEU A 103 -0.87 13.46 11.05
CA LEU A 103 -0.79 14.23 12.29
C LEU A 103 -0.49 15.71 12.00
N GLU A 104 -0.89 16.61 12.89
CA GLU A 104 -0.63 18.06 12.76
C GLU A 104 0.86 18.40 12.94
N LYS A 105 1.62 17.54 13.61
CA LYS A 105 3.07 17.66 13.82
C LYS A 105 3.74 16.32 13.56
N ALA A 106 5.00 16.36 13.10
CA ALA A 106 5.81 15.17 12.88
C ALA A 106 6.05 14.41 14.18
N VAL A 107 5.43 13.24 14.30
CA VAL A 107 5.62 12.30 15.41
C VAL A 107 5.74 10.91 14.82
N HIS A 108 6.81 10.20 15.15
CA HIS A 108 7.01 8.81 14.74
C HIS A 108 7.41 7.95 15.93
N VAL A 109 7.15 6.65 15.82
CA VAL A 109 7.40 5.69 16.90
C VAL A 109 8.45 4.68 16.44
N LEU A 110 9.44 4.44 17.29
CA LEU A 110 10.49 3.45 17.07
C LEU A 110 10.17 2.15 17.81
N GLN A 111 10.59 1.03 17.23
CA GLN A 111 10.58 -0.23 17.95
C GLN A 111 11.74 -0.25 18.96
N ARG A 112 11.50 -0.81 20.16
CA ARG A 112 12.49 -0.87 21.26
C ARG A 112 13.83 -1.54 20.88
N HIS A 113 13.83 -2.37 19.84
CA HIS A 113 14.99 -3.13 19.39
C HIS A 113 15.41 -2.77 17.95
N CYS A 114 15.12 -1.55 17.49
CA CYS A 114 15.64 -1.08 16.21
C CYS A 114 17.14 -0.79 16.28
N ASP A 115 17.80 -0.88 15.13
CA ASP A 115 19.21 -0.52 14.98
C ASP A 115 19.41 1.00 14.89
N VAL A 116 20.66 1.42 15.03
CA VAL A 116 21.05 2.84 14.97
C VAL A 116 20.69 3.45 13.62
N GLU A 117 20.80 2.67 12.54
CA GLU A 117 20.48 3.13 11.19
C GLU A 117 18.99 3.46 11.02
N THR A 118 18.10 2.64 11.58
CA THR A 118 16.66 2.92 11.63
C THR A 118 16.39 4.21 12.40
N ILE A 119 17.07 4.44 13.53
CA ILE A 119 16.91 5.69 14.31
C ILE A 119 17.27 6.89 13.45
N VAL A 120 18.44 6.87 12.80
CA VAL A 120 18.91 7.98 11.94
C VAL A 120 17.93 8.26 10.80
N ARG A 121 17.45 7.21 10.12
CA ARG A 121 16.50 7.35 9.01
C ARG A 121 15.15 7.91 9.47
N MET A 122 14.62 7.42 10.59
CA MET A 122 13.36 7.90 11.14
C MET A 122 13.46 9.35 11.65
N SER A 123 14.61 9.76 12.18
CA SER A 123 14.88 11.16 12.51
C SER A 123 14.95 12.04 11.26
N ALA A 124 15.56 11.56 10.17
CA ALA A 124 15.58 12.28 8.90
C ALA A 124 14.17 12.44 8.31
N ILE A 125 13.34 11.38 8.36
CA ILE A 125 11.93 11.43 7.95
C ILE A 125 11.16 12.44 8.82
N ALA A 126 11.31 12.39 10.14
CA ALA A 126 10.63 13.33 11.04
C ALA A 126 11.02 14.79 10.77
N ALA A 127 12.27 15.05 10.41
CA ALA A 127 12.73 16.38 10.06
C ALA A 127 12.13 16.84 8.73
N ALA A 128 12.08 15.97 7.73
CA ALA A 128 11.46 16.27 6.43
C ALA A 128 9.94 16.48 6.53
N ASP A 129 9.24 15.71 7.38
CA ASP A 129 7.80 15.86 7.61
C ASP A 129 7.44 17.14 8.41
N ALA A 130 8.42 17.79 9.04
CA ALA A 130 8.24 19.01 9.82
C ALA A 130 8.51 20.31 9.05
N GLU A 131 9.09 20.20 7.84
CA GLU A 131 9.24 21.32 6.90
C GLU A 131 7.94 21.57 6.12
#